data_AF-A0A3C1B7Y4-F1
#
_entry.id   AF-A0A3C1B7Y4-F1
#
_cell.length_a   1.000
_cell.length_b   1.000
_cell.length_c   1.000
_cell.angle_alpha   90.00
_cell.angle_beta   90.00
_cell.angle_gamma   90.00
#
_symmetry.space_group_name_H-M   'P 1'
#
loop_
_entity.id
_entity.type
_entity.pdbx_description
1 polymer ?
#
loop_
_entity_poly.entity_id
_entity_poly.type
_entity_poly.pdbx_seq_one_letter_code
_entity_poly.pdbx_strand_id
1 'polypeptide(L)'
;MISGLLDLTSGRLCFAQAGHPYPILQAKKGMFHHIDLDSLPIGISQTVRYQDHHLQLASGERLILYSDGFSDGVYDQNTALGREGLQPLFASVQHLHGPNLTQNILEN
;
A
#
# COMPACT_ATOMS: atom_id res chain seq x y z
N MET A 1 -0.85 2.50 10.35
CA MET A 1 -1.74 1.33 10.56
C MET A 1 -3.00 1.50 9.71
N ILE A 2 -3.49 0.43 9.11
CA ILE A 2 -4.70 0.43 8.27
C ILE A 2 -5.63 -0.71 8.68
N SER A 3 -6.95 -0.45 8.64
CA SER A 3 -7.98 -1.45 8.88
C SER A 3 -9.14 -1.23 7.91
N GLY A 4 -9.75 -2.30 7.40
CA GLY A 4 -10.85 -2.17 6.45
C GLY A 4 -11.56 -3.48 6.16
N LEU A 5 -12.69 -3.34 5.46
CA LEU A 5 -13.55 -4.42 5.00
C LEU A 5 -13.61 -4.40 3.47
N LEU A 6 -13.22 -5.51 2.85
CA LEU A 6 -13.28 -5.72 1.41
C LEU A 6 -14.38 -6.73 1.08
N ASP A 7 -15.36 -6.31 0.29
CA ASP A 7 -16.27 -7.23 -0.37
C ASP A 7 -15.58 -7.83 -1.61
N LEU A 8 -15.29 -9.12 -1.55
CA LEU A 8 -14.62 -9.84 -2.64
C LEU A 8 -15.51 -10.05 -3.87
N THR A 9 -16.83 -9.95 -3.73
CA THR A 9 -17.77 -10.10 -4.85
C THR A 9 -17.89 -8.80 -5.63
N SER A 10 -18.05 -7.67 -4.93
CA SER A 10 -18.21 -6.36 -5.58
C SER A 10 -16.90 -5.60 -5.78
N GLY A 11 -15.82 -5.95 -5.08
CA GLY A 11 -14.57 -5.21 -5.05
C GLY A 11 -14.62 -3.91 -4.24
N ARG A 12 -15.70 -3.67 -3.48
CA ARG A 12 -15.85 -2.48 -2.65
C ARG A 12 -15.03 -2.61 -1.37
N LEU A 13 -14.11 -1.68 -1.16
CA LEU A 13 -13.33 -1.55 0.05
C LEU A 13 -13.82 -0.32 0.83
N CYS A 14 -14.06 -0.52 2.13
CA CYS A 14 -14.18 0.56 3.11
C CYS A 14 -13.03 0.42 4.11
N PHE A 15 -12.23 1.45 4.31
CA PHE A 15 -11.08 1.38 5.21
C PHE A 15 -10.82 2.70 5.93
N ALA A 16 -10.21 2.60 7.10
CA ALA A 16 -9.67 3.73 7.84
C ALA A 16 -8.17 3.53 8.04
N GLN A 17 -7.45 4.64 8.04
CA GLN A 17 -6.01 4.65 8.22
C GLN A 17 -5.62 5.57 9.36
N ALA A 18 -4.60 5.18 10.12
CA ALA A 18 -3.97 5.94 11.18
C ALA A 18 -2.46 6.06 10.93
N GLY A 19 -1.99 7.28 10.62
CA GLY A 19 -0.59 7.54 10.28
C GLY A 19 -0.16 6.96 8.93
N HIS A 20 1.15 6.91 8.70
CA HIS A 20 1.79 6.36 7.49
C HIS A 20 2.13 4.86 7.64
N PRO A 21 2.57 4.16 6.57
CA PRO A 21 2.62 4.58 5.15
C PRO A 21 1.26 4.53 4.44
N TYR A 22 1.14 5.28 3.33
CA TYR A 22 -0.07 5.37 2.52
C TYR A 22 -0.20 4.18 1.55
N PRO A 23 -1.38 3.55 1.44
CA PRO A 23 -1.66 2.53 0.46
C PRO A 23 -1.39 3.02 -0.96
N ILE A 24 -0.96 2.10 -1.80
CA ILE A 24 -0.78 2.36 -3.22
C ILE A 24 -1.80 1.53 -3.99
N LEU A 25 -2.61 2.20 -4.81
CA LEU A 25 -3.44 1.54 -5.81
C LEU A 25 -2.64 1.44 -7.11
N GLN A 26 -2.40 0.21 -7.56
CA GLN A 26 -1.81 -0.07 -8.85
C GLN A 26 -2.89 -0.46 -9.84
N ALA A 27 -3.12 0.41 -10.82
CA ALA A 27 -4.06 0.20 -11.90
C ALA A 27 -3.52 -0.78 -12.95
N LYS A 28 -4.43 -1.36 -13.74
CA LYS A 28 -4.12 -2.37 -14.78
C LYS A 28 -3.08 -1.94 -15.83
N LYS A 29 -2.86 -0.64 -16.04
CA LYS A 29 -1.86 -0.10 -16.98
C LYS A 29 -0.52 0.28 -16.33
N GLY A 30 -0.26 -0.18 -15.11
CA GLY A 30 0.95 0.16 -14.37
C GLY A 30 0.97 1.61 -13.87
N MET A 31 -0.18 2.29 -13.86
CA MET A 31 -0.34 3.57 -13.17
C MET A 31 -0.44 3.31 -11.66
N PHE A 32 0.20 4.15 -10.88
CA PHE A 32 0.20 4.07 -9.42
C PHE A 32 -0.46 5.32 -8.84
N HIS A 33 -1.39 5.11 -7.94
CA HIS A 33 -2.08 6.16 -7.21
C HIS A 33 -1.78 6.01 -5.72
N HIS A 34 -1.08 6.99 -5.16
CA HIS A 34 -0.92 7.08 -3.72
C HIS A 34 -2.23 7.57 -3.12
N ILE A 35 -2.73 6.84 -2.13
CA ILE A 35 -3.91 7.25 -1.36
C ILE A 35 -3.39 8.06 -0.18
N ASP A 36 -3.03 9.31 -0.45
CA ASP A 36 -2.52 10.24 0.56
C ASP A 36 -3.69 10.68 1.45
N LEU A 37 -3.73 10.15 2.67
CA LEU A 37 -4.79 10.40 3.65
C LEU A 37 -4.20 11.14 4.84
N ASP A 38 -4.51 12.42 5.00
CA ASP A 38 -4.08 13.15 6.20
C ASP A 38 -4.64 12.48 7.46
N SER A 39 -3.76 11.75 8.16
CA SER A 39 -4.15 10.92 9.29
C SER A 39 -3.04 10.82 10.32
N LEU A 40 -3.41 11.04 11.58
CA LEU A 40 -2.48 10.96 12.70
C LEU A 40 -2.31 9.51 13.18
N PRO A 41 -1.12 9.10 13.63
CA PRO A 41 -0.95 7.81 14.28
C PRO A 41 -1.86 7.64 15.50
N ILE A 42 -2.23 6.39 15.78
CA ILE A 42 -3.04 6.06 16.96
C ILE A 42 -2.29 6.49 18.22
N GLY A 43 -3.01 7.08 19.17
CA GLY A 43 -2.47 7.49 20.47
C GLY A 43 -1.92 8.93 20.54
N ILE A 44 -1.86 9.64 19.42
CA ILE A 44 -1.39 11.05 19.40
C ILE A 44 -2.45 12.02 19.93
N SER A 45 -3.73 11.73 19.68
CA SER A 45 -4.84 12.56 20.18
C SER A 45 -6.07 11.71 20.47
N GLN A 46 -6.72 12.00 21.60
CA GLN A 46 -7.97 11.39 22.01
C GLN A 46 -9.19 11.96 21.27
N THR A 47 -9.03 13.08 20.55
CA THR A 47 -10.11 13.76 19.85
C THR A 47 -10.16 13.46 18.35
N VAL A 48 -9.12 12.82 17.82
CA VAL A 48 -9.05 12.45 16.40
C VAL A 48 -10.09 11.39 16.10
N ARG A 49 -10.88 11.64 15.04
CA ARG A 49 -11.78 10.67 14.45
C ARG A 49 -11.20 10.27 13.10
N TYR A 50 -10.87 8.99 12.96
CA TYR A 50 -10.46 8.42 11.69
C TYR A 50 -11.66 8.35 10.76
N GLN A 51 -11.44 8.73 9.50
CA GLN A 51 -12.49 8.77 8.49
C GLN A 51 -12.52 7.45 7.72
N ASP A 52 -13.72 7.05 7.33
CA ASP A 52 -13.91 5.96 6.40
C ASP A 52 -13.60 6.44 4.98
N HIS A 53 -12.79 5.66 4.28
CA HIS A 53 -12.44 5.86 2.89
C HIS A 53 -12.99 4.71 2.07
N HIS A 54 -13.58 5.05 0.93
CA HIS A 54 -14.16 4.08 0.02
C HIS A 54 -13.34 3.99 -1.26
N LEU A 55 -13.04 2.76 -1.66
CA LEU A 55 -12.34 2.46 -2.90
C LEU A 55 -13.08 1.34 -3.63
N GLN A 56 -13.20 1.47 -4.95
CA GLN A 56 -13.67 0.40 -5.82
C GLN A 56 -12.45 -0.26 -6.47
N LEU A 57 -12.14 -1.49 -6.06
CA LEU A 57 -11.06 -2.26 -6.68
C LEU A 57 -11.62 -2.96 -7.92
N ALA A 58 -11.07 -2.66 -9.10
CA ALA A 58 -11.46 -3.35 -10.33
C ALA A 58 -10.64 -4.63 -10.53
N SER A 59 -11.16 -5.54 -11.35
CA SER A 59 -10.43 -6.76 -11.71
C SER A 59 -9.10 -6.44 -12.40
N GLY A 60 -8.02 -7.00 -11.86
CA GLY A 60 -6.65 -6.77 -12.32
C GLY A 60 -5.96 -5.55 -11.69
N GLU A 61 -6.62 -4.82 -10.80
CA GLU A 61 -5.97 -3.80 -9.95
C GLU A 61 -5.46 -4.42 -8.65
N ARG A 62 -4.44 -3.78 -8.07
CA ARG A 62 -3.83 -4.23 -6.81
C ARG A 62 -3.82 -3.10 -5.81
N LEU A 63 -4.33 -3.37 -4.61
CA LEU A 63 -4.07 -2.53 -3.45
C LEU A 63 -2.83 -3.05 -2.74
N ILE A 64 -1.82 -2.21 -2.57
CA ILE A 64 -0.55 -2.56 -1.96
C ILE A 64 -0.49 -1.91 -0.58
N LEU A 65 -0.40 -2.75 0.45
CA LEU A 65 -0.22 -2.38 1.84
C LEU A 65 1.16 -2.85 2.29
N TYR A 66 1.91 -1.96 2.92
CA TYR A 66 3.28 -2.21 3.35
C TYR A 66 3.56 -1.47 4.66
N SER A 67 4.66 -1.80 5.33
CA SER A 67 5.16 -1.05 6.49
C SER A 67 6.29 -0.11 6.08
N ASP A 68 6.52 0.93 6.87
CA ASP A 68 7.68 1.82 6.77
C ASP A 68 9.01 1.04 6.76
N GLY A 69 9.10 -0.08 7.48
CA GLY A 69 10.27 -0.98 7.40
C GLY A 69 10.59 -1.51 5.99
N PHE A 70 9.66 -1.45 5.03
CA PHE A 70 9.90 -1.78 3.63
C PHE A 70 10.40 -0.58 2.80
N SER A 71 9.86 0.63 3.01
CA SER A 71 10.34 1.81 2.26
C SER A 71 11.64 2.37 2.85
N ASP A 72 11.73 2.37 4.18
CA ASP A 72 12.79 3.00 4.96
C ASP A 72 13.83 1.96 5.40
N GLY A 73 13.56 0.69 5.13
CA GLY A 73 14.50 -0.41 5.31
C GLY A 73 15.78 -0.16 4.52
N VAL A 74 16.90 -0.56 5.10
CA VAL A 74 18.22 -0.42 4.49
C VAL A 74 18.48 -1.65 3.63
N TYR A 75 18.62 -1.44 2.32
CA TYR A 75 18.93 -2.48 1.33
C TYR A 75 20.43 -2.46 0.98
N ASP A 76 20.83 -3.18 -0.07
CA ASP A 76 22.24 -3.24 -0.50
C ASP A 76 22.83 -1.83 -0.67
N GLN A 77 24.11 -1.68 -0.29
CA GLN A 77 24.85 -0.41 -0.23
C GLN A 77 24.27 0.65 0.73
N ASN A 78 23.56 0.21 1.77
CA ASN A 78 23.14 1.05 2.89
C ASN A 78 22.13 2.15 2.51
N THR A 79 21.41 1.98 1.40
CA THR A 79 20.45 2.96 0.88
C THR A 79 19.02 2.47 1.08
N ALA A 80 18.15 3.36 1.56
CA ALA A 80 16.72 3.10 1.66
C ALA A 80 16.07 3.09 0.28
N LEU A 81 15.08 2.22 0.07
CA LEU A 81 14.32 2.18 -1.17
C LEU A 81 13.55 3.50 -1.40
N GLY A 82 13.11 4.13 -0.31
CA GLY A 82 12.32 5.35 -0.33
C GLY A 82 10.96 5.15 -1.00
N ARG A 83 10.17 6.22 -1.07
CA ARG A 83 8.88 6.19 -1.77
C ARG A 83 9.07 6.10 -3.28
N GLU A 84 10.17 6.67 -3.78
CA GLU A 84 10.52 6.74 -5.20
C GLU A 84 10.86 5.36 -5.78
N GLY A 85 11.46 4.45 -4.98
CA GLY A 85 11.82 3.11 -5.40
C GLY A 85 10.65 2.10 -5.43
N LEU A 86 9.55 2.39 -4.72
CA LEU A 86 8.41 1.48 -4.63
C LEU A 86 7.71 1.27 -5.98
N GLN A 87 7.47 2.37 -6.71
CA GLN A 87 6.79 2.32 -8.00
C GLN A 87 7.52 1.44 -9.04
N PRO A 88 8.82 1.65 -9.34
CA PRO A 88 9.53 0.80 -10.29
C PRO A 88 9.62 -0.66 -9.82
N LEU A 89 9.76 -0.91 -8.52
CA LEU A 89 9.76 -2.27 -7.96
C LEU A 89 8.42 -2.99 -8.19
N PHE A 90 7.29 -2.36 -7.83
CA PHE A 90 5.98 -2.99 -8.02
C PHE A 90 5.57 -3.09 -9.50
N ALA A 91 6.15 -2.26 -10.37
CA ALA A 91 5.98 -2.36 -11.81
C ALA A 91 6.71 -3.59 -12.39
N SER A 92 7.92 -3.91 -11.91
CA SER A 92 8.68 -5.06 -12.40
C SER A 92 7.97 -6.40 -12.10
N VAL A 93 7.30 -6.49 -10.96
CA VAL A 93 6.54 -7.69 -10.52
C VAL A 93 5.05 -7.64 -10.85
N GLN A 94 4.61 -6.78 -11.77
CA GLN A 94 3.18 -6.65 -12.11
C GLN A 94 2.54 -7.92 -12.69
N HIS A 95 3.35 -8.76 -13.32
CA HIS A 95 2.96 -10.03 -13.93
C HIS A 95 2.89 -11.19 -12.91
N LEU A 96 3.33 -10.95 -11.67
CA LEU A 96 3.32 -11.93 -10.60
C LEU A 96 2.10 -11.73 -9.69
N HIS A 97 1.63 -12.83 -9.10
CA HIS A 97 0.48 -12.86 -8.21
C HIS A 97 0.73 -13.78 -7.01
N GLY A 98 0.01 -13.55 -5.91
CA GLY A 98 0.08 -14.39 -4.73
C GLY A 98 1.50 -14.47 -4.13
N PRO A 99 1.90 -15.63 -3.58
CA PRO A 99 3.20 -15.80 -2.92
C PRO A 99 4.42 -15.50 -3.81
N ASN A 100 4.32 -15.74 -5.12
CA ASN A 100 5.43 -15.51 -6.05
C ASN A 100 5.80 -14.02 -6.15
N LEU A 101 4.82 -13.13 -6.00
CA LEU A 101 5.06 -11.69 -5.97
C LEU A 101 5.93 -11.33 -4.76
N THR A 102 5.52 -11.77 -3.57
CA THR A 102 6.23 -11.42 -2.32
C THR A 102 7.62 -12.03 -2.28
N GLN A 103 7.77 -13.27 -2.76
CA GLN A 103 9.07 -13.94 -2.80
C GLN A 103 10.04 -13.21 -3.73
N ASN A 104 9.60 -12.83 -4.93
CA ASN A 104 10.46 -12.12 -5.88
C ASN A 104 10.86 -10.72 -5.39
N ILE A 105 10.01 -10.05 -4.62
CA ILE A 105 10.36 -8.77 -3.99
C ILE A 105 11.43 -8.94 -2.90
N LEU A 106 11.45 -10.05 -2.18
CA LEU A 106 12.39 -10.28 -1.07
C LEU A 106 13.74 -10.86 -1.51
N GLU A 107 13.77 -11.52 -2.67
CA GLU A 107 14.97 -12.14 -3.25
C GLU A 107 15.77 -11.19 -4.15
N ASN A 108 15.20 -10.05 -4.54
CA ASN A 108 15.86 -8.98 -5.29
C ASN A 108 16.26 -7.82 -4.37
#